data_AF-U3TU92-F1
#
_entry.id   AF-U3TU92-F1
#
_cell.length_a   1.000
_cell.length_b   1.000
_cell.length_c   1.000
_cell.angle_alpha   90.00
_cell.angle_beta   90.00
_cell.angle_gamma   90.00
#
_symmetry.space_group_name_H-M   'P 1'
#
loop_
_entity.id
_entity.type
_entity.pdbx_description
1 polymer ?
#
loop_
_entity_poly.entity_id
_entity_poly.type
_entity_poly.pdbx_seq_one_letter_code
_entity_poly.pdbx_strand_id
1 'polypeptide(L)'
;MGRNSDSRQNTWYMGLGTDIDTHSDIGLSLNVYAKYQWENYGAANENSWDGYRFKVKYFVPITDLWGGKLSYIGLTNFDWGSDLRDKSDRSRTSNSIASSHILSLNYDHWHVSTVARYFHNGGQWADGQELNFGNGPFEVKSTGWGYYLVVGYNF
;
A
#
# COMPACT_ATOMS: atom_id res chain seq x y z
N MET A 1 -2.84 -0.78 -18.50
CA MET A 1 -1.55 -0.05 -18.53
C MET A 1 -1.72 1.13 -19.47
N GLY A 2 -1.29 2.33 -19.05
CA GLY A 2 -1.42 3.57 -19.82
C GLY A 2 -0.69 3.51 -21.17
N ARG A 3 -1.18 4.24 -22.18
CA ARG A 3 -0.65 4.21 -23.55
C ARG A 3 0.65 5.04 -23.72
N ASN A 4 1.00 5.86 -22.73
CA ASN A 4 2.18 6.73 -22.72
C ASN A 4 2.84 6.74 -21.32
N SER A 5 4.06 7.27 -21.23
CA SER A 5 4.84 7.40 -19.98
C SER A 5 4.05 8.08 -18.87
N ASP A 6 3.34 9.16 -19.21
CA ASP A 6 2.66 10.05 -18.28
C ASP A 6 1.47 9.39 -17.56
N SER A 7 1.01 8.23 -18.05
CA SER A 7 -0.08 7.46 -17.47
C SER A 7 0.36 6.10 -16.91
N ARG A 8 1.67 5.90 -16.69
CA ARG A 8 2.24 4.66 -16.15
C ARG A 8 3.00 4.91 -14.85
N GLN A 9 3.01 3.87 -14.01
CA GLN A 9 3.91 3.75 -12.88
C GLN A 9 4.72 2.45 -12.99
N ASN A 10 6.02 2.54 -12.70
CA ASN A 10 6.94 1.42 -12.59
C ASN A 10 7.94 1.69 -11.46
N THR A 11 7.85 0.90 -10.39
CA THR A 11 8.60 1.11 -9.17
C THR A 11 9.24 -0.21 -8.74
N TRP A 12 10.54 -0.19 -8.47
CA TRP A 12 11.26 -1.35 -7.96
C TRP A 12 11.76 -1.12 -6.55
N TYR A 13 11.27 -1.93 -5.62
CA TYR A 13 11.77 -2.02 -4.25
C TYR A 13 12.68 -3.25 -4.13
N MET A 14 13.90 -3.04 -3.61
CA MET A 14 14.85 -4.11 -3.33
C MET A 14 15.52 -3.90 -1.98
N GLY A 15 15.83 -5.00 -1.27
CA GLY A 15 16.43 -4.92 0.06
C GLY A 15 16.37 -6.23 0.81
N LEU A 16 16.38 -6.13 2.14
CA LEU A 16 16.48 -7.27 3.05
C LEU A 16 15.13 -7.59 3.68
N GLY A 17 14.86 -8.88 3.87
CA GLY A 17 13.68 -9.39 4.53
C GLY A 17 14.04 -10.42 5.59
N THR A 18 13.17 -10.57 6.58
CA THR A 18 13.28 -11.59 7.62
C THR A 18 11.90 -12.07 8.03
N ASP A 19 11.82 -13.35 8.39
CA ASP A 19 10.68 -13.92 9.09
C ASP A 19 11.03 -14.06 10.57
N ILE A 20 10.09 -13.66 11.42
CA ILE A 20 10.26 -13.63 12.88
C ILE A 20 9.54 -14.83 13.50
N ASP A 21 10.27 -15.63 14.26
CA ASP A 21 9.66 -16.64 15.12
C ASP A 21 9.00 -15.97 16.33
N THR A 22 7.67 -15.91 16.30
CA THR A 22 6.86 -15.31 17.37
C THR A 22 6.61 -16.26 18.54
N HIS A 23 7.04 -17.52 18.45
CA HIS A 23 6.69 -18.60 19.38
C HIS A 23 5.17 -18.78 19.53
N SER A 24 4.43 -18.56 18.45
CA SER A 24 2.96 -18.68 18.36
C SER A 24 2.53 -19.05 16.93
N ASP A 25 1.24 -19.28 16.70
CA ASP A 25 0.68 -19.56 15.36
C ASP A 25 0.62 -18.31 14.45
N ILE A 26 1.27 -17.22 14.84
CA ILE A 26 1.33 -15.97 14.09
C ILE A 26 2.55 -15.98 13.17
N GLY A 27 2.30 -15.92 11.87
CA GLY A 27 3.34 -15.62 10.89
C GLY A 27 3.64 -14.11 10.87
N LEU A 28 4.90 -13.72 11.01
CA LEU A 28 5.35 -12.32 10.99
C LEU A 28 6.56 -12.16 10.08
N SER A 29 6.45 -11.27 9.09
CA SER A 29 7.53 -10.94 8.16
C SER A 29 7.81 -9.45 8.16
N LEU A 30 9.09 -9.08 8.23
CA LEU A 30 9.57 -7.71 8.19
C LEU A 30 10.52 -7.53 7.01
N ASN A 31 10.38 -6.43 6.28
CA ASN A 31 11.24 -6.14 5.14
C ASN A 31 11.59 -4.66 5.07
N VAL A 32 12.81 -4.35 4.67
CA VAL A 32 13.27 -2.99 4.40
C VAL A 32 13.83 -2.91 2.99
N TYR A 33 13.48 -1.86 2.26
CA TYR A 33 13.82 -1.70 0.86
C TYR A 33 14.32 -0.30 0.56
N ALA A 34 15.27 -0.19 -0.37
CA ALA A 34 15.49 1.01 -1.17
C ALA A 34 14.67 0.94 -2.46
N LYS A 35 14.32 2.10 -3.02
CA LYS A 35 13.44 2.21 -4.19
C LYS A 35 14.14 2.86 -5.36
N TYR A 36 14.11 2.20 -6.53
CA TYR A 36 14.35 2.87 -7.82
C TYR A 36 13.00 3.14 -8.50
N GLN A 37 12.74 4.40 -8.80
CA GLN A 37 11.52 4.86 -9.46
C GLN A 37 11.81 5.05 -10.95
N TRP A 38 11.12 4.33 -11.83
CA TRP A 38 11.06 4.66 -13.26
C TRP A 38 9.88 5.60 -13.49
N GLU A 39 8.93 5.27 -14.37
CA GLU A 39 7.74 6.11 -14.57
C GLU A 39 6.91 6.18 -13.28
N ASN A 40 6.31 7.33 -13.03
CA ASN A 40 5.49 7.67 -11.88
C ASN A 40 4.47 8.77 -12.24
N TYR A 41 3.75 8.58 -13.34
CA TYR A 41 2.75 9.52 -13.84
C TYR A 41 3.30 10.94 -14.10
N GLY A 42 4.53 11.06 -14.60
CA GLY A 42 5.21 12.33 -14.87
C GLY A 42 5.67 13.07 -13.61
N ALA A 43 5.74 12.39 -12.46
CA ALA A 43 6.15 13.02 -11.21
C ALA A 43 7.65 13.38 -11.20
N ALA A 44 8.02 14.34 -10.36
CA ALA A 44 9.39 14.87 -10.34
C ALA A 44 10.47 13.91 -9.81
N ASN A 45 10.08 12.73 -9.29
CA ASN A 45 10.99 11.71 -8.77
C ASN A 45 11.27 10.55 -9.75
N GLU A 46 10.84 10.64 -11.00
CA GLU A 46 11.08 9.62 -12.01
C GLU A 46 12.58 9.41 -12.31
N ASN A 47 12.91 8.20 -12.77
CA ASN A 47 14.25 7.75 -13.17
C ASN A 47 15.36 7.96 -12.12
N SER A 48 15.02 7.77 -10.84
CA SER A 48 15.95 8.03 -9.73
C SER A 48 15.79 7.04 -8.57
N TRP A 49 16.84 6.95 -7.74
CA TRP A 49 16.73 6.31 -6.43
C TRP A 49 16.02 7.29 -5.49
N ASP A 50 14.84 6.90 -5.01
CA ASP A 50 13.94 7.83 -4.31
C ASP A 50 13.24 7.15 -3.13
N GLY A 51 13.80 7.34 -1.94
CA GLY A 51 13.22 6.87 -0.69
C GLY A 51 13.29 5.37 -0.45
N TYR A 52 12.63 4.98 0.65
CA TYR A 52 12.71 3.67 1.25
C TYR A 52 11.33 3.17 1.65
N ARG A 53 11.20 1.85 1.83
CA ARG A 53 10.00 1.21 2.36
C ARG A 53 10.35 0.25 3.47
N PHE A 54 9.61 0.32 4.56
CA PHE A 54 9.51 -0.72 5.57
C PHE A 54 8.15 -1.38 5.41
N LYS A 55 8.16 -2.69 5.26
CA LYS A 55 6.96 -3.50 5.13
C LYS A 55 6.89 -4.47 6.29
N VAL A 56 5.80 -4.39 7.05
CA VAL A 56 5.41 -5.39 8.02
C VAL A 56 4.19 -6.14 7.49
N LYS A 57 4.22 -7.46 7.57
CA LYS A 57 3.08 -8.32 7.27
C LYS A 57 2.95 -9.37 8.36
N TYR A 58 1.72 -9.61 8.81
CA TYR A 58 1.45 -10.68 9.76
C TYR A 58 0.14 -11.40 9.43
N PHE A 59 0.11 -12.69 9.69
CA PHE A 59 -1.00 -13.60 9.45
C PHE A 59 -1.37 -14.29 10.76
N VAL A 60 -2.66 -14.27 11.10
CA VAL A 60 -3.20 -14.81 12.34
C VAL A 60 -4.36 -15.75 11.99
N PRO A 61 -4.21 -17.07 12.15
CA PRO A 61 -5.35 -17.98 12.16
C PRO A 61 -6.30 -17.62 13.30
N ILE A 62 -7.61 -17.60 13.05
CA ILE A 62 -8.59 -17.27 14.10
C ILE A 62 -9.36 -18.52 14.50
N THR A 63 -10.21 -19.05 13.61
CA THR A 63 -11.12 -20.15 13.94
C THR A 63 -11.77 -20.73 12.69
N ASP A 64 -12.63 -21.74 12.88
CA ASP A 64 -13.53 -22.25 11.85
C ASP A 64 -14.87 -21.49 11.94
N LEU A 65 -15.36 -21.00 10.81
CA LEU A 65 -16.60 -20.23 10.73
C LEU A 65 -17.38 -20.63 9.49
N TRP A 66 -18.67 -20.97 9.63
CA TRP A 66 -19.57 -21.30 8.51
C TRP A 66 -19.00 -22.32 7.51
N GLY A 67 -18.27 -23.32 8.01
CA GLY A 67 -17.64 -24.36 7.20
C GLY A 67 -16.32 -23.96 6.52
N GLY A 68 -15.81 -22.75 6.76
CA GLY A 68 -14.52 -22.28 6.25
C GLY A 68 -13.54 -21.92 7.38
N LYS A 69 -12.30 -21.60 7.00
CA LYS A 69 -11.22 -21.14 7.88
C LYS A 69 -11.17 -19.62 7.90
N LEU A 70 -11.47 -19.04 9.06
CA LEU A 70 -11.37 -17.60 9.30
C LEU A 70 -9.94 -17.24 9.72
N SER A 71 -9.38 -16.25 9.05
CA SER A 71 -8.05 -15.70 9.36
C SER A 71 -8.03 -14.20 9.24
N TYR A 72 -7.05 -13.59 9.90
CA TYR A 72 -6.77 -12.16 9.80
C TYR A 72 -5.37 -11.93 9.23
N ILE A 73 -5.26 -10.98 8.29
CA ILE A 73 -4.00 -10.55 7.68
C ILE A 73 -3.85 -9.06 7.90
N GLY A 74 -2.74 -8.66 8.52
CA GLY A 74 -2.27 -7.28 8.59
C GLY A 74 -1.10 -7.05 7.65
N LEU A 75 -1.13 -5.94 6.91
CA LEU A 75 0.01 -5.51 6.10
C LEU A 75 0.13 -3.99 6.09
N THR A 76 1.28 -3.46 6.46
CA THR A 76 1.53 -2.02 6.43
C THR A 76 2.81 -1.74 5.65
N ASN A 77 2.71 -0.83 4.68
CA ASN A 77 3.86 -0.22 4.04
C ASN A 77 4.06 1.17 4.64
N PHE A 78 5.26 1.42 5.14
CA PHE A 78 5.74 2.72 5.54
C PHE A 78 6.75 3.19 4.50
N ASP A 79 6.41 4.23 3.75
CA ASP A 79 7.28 4.84 2.76
C ASP A 79 7.81 6.17 3.31
N TRP A 80 9.12 6.39 3.24
CA TRP A 80 9.74 7.62 3.69
C TRP A 80 11.00 7.97 2.89
N GLY A 81 11.52 9.17 3.11
CA GLY A 81 12.78 9.63 2.54
C GLY A 81 12.72 9.87 1.03
N SER A 82 11.52 10.01 0.47
CA SER A 82 11.36 10.42 -0.92
C SER A 82 11.60 11.92 -1.05
N ASP A 83 12.30 12.33 -2.11
CA ASP A 83 12.52 13.73 -2.45
C ASP A 83 11.38 14.34 -3.28
N LEU A 84 10.30 13.58 -3.51
CA LEU A 84 9.17 14.02 -4.32
C LEU A 84 8.57 15.34 -3.83
N ARG A 85 8.53 15.56 -2.50
CA ARG A 85 8.10 16.84 -1.92
C ARG A 85 9.01 17.99 -2.34
N ASP A 86 10.31 17.78 -2.25
CA ASP A 86 11.32 18.82 -2.45
C ASP A 86 11.45 19.20 -3.93
N LYS A 87 11.16 18.24 -4.82
CA LYS A 87 11.15 18.43 -6.28
C LYS A 87 9.78 18.83 -6.85
N SER A 88 8.74 18.89 -6.03
CA SER A 88 7.38 19.27 -6.47
C SER A 88 6.89 20.50 -5.71
N ASP A 89 5.66 20.93 -6.02
CA ASP A 89 4.97 21.94 -5.22
C ASP A 89 4.46 21.37 -3.88
N ARG A 90 3.65 22.16 -3.18
CA ARG A 90 3.09 21.75 -1.89
C ARG A 90 2.06 20.62 -1.97
N SER A 91 1.72 20.11 -3.16
CA SER A 91 0.73 19.04 -3.34
C SER A 91 1.24 17.64 -3.02
N ARG A 92 2.56 17.44 -2.92
CA ARG A 92 3.17 16.11 -2.70
C ARG A 92 3.79 15.97 -1.31
N THR A 93 4.17 14.75 -0.92
CA THR A 93 4.84 14.44 0.36
C THR A 93 6.07 13.54 0.18
N SER A 94 6.99 13.61 1.14
CA SER A 94 8.19 12.76 1.20
C SER A 94 7.94 11.38 1.85
N ASN A 95 6.71 11.15 2.33
CA ASN A 95 6.31 9.92 3.02
C ASN A 95 4.85 9.56 2.70
N SER A 96 4.53 8.28 2.87
CA SER A 96 3.19 7.73 2.73
C SER A 96 3.06 6.47 3.58
N ILE A 97 1.87 6.22 4.13
CA ILE A 97 1.55 4.96 4.82
C ILE A 97 0.32 4.37 4.16
N ALA A 98 0.37 3.06 3.91
CA ALA A 98 -0.80 2.27 3.52
C ALA A 98 -0.87 1.03 4.41
N SER A 99 -1.85 0.99 5.32
CA SER A 99 -2.09 -0.11 6.26
C SER A 99 -3.37 -0.85 5.90
N SER A 100 -3.29 -2.16 5.69
CA SER A 100 -4.42 -3.02 5.32
C SER A 100 -4.72 -4.00 6.44
N HIS A 101 -6.01 -4.10 6.78
CA HIS A 101 -6.58 -5.02 7.75
C HIS A 101 -7.58 -5.91 7.02
N ILE A 102 -7.26 -7.19 6.89
CA ILE A 102 -8.02 -8.13 6.06
C ILE A 102 -8.58 -9.21 6.96
N LEU A 103 -9.89 -9.41 6.89
CA LEU A 103 -10.56 -10.57 7.46
C LEU A 103 -10.95 -11.48 6.30
N SER A 104 -10.49 -12.73 6.32
CA SER A 104 -10.62 -13.65 5.18
C SER A 104 -11.22 -14.98 5.62
N LEU A 105 -12.31 -15.38 4.97
CA LEU A 105 -12.96 -16.67 5.14
C LEU A 105 -12.66 -17.56 3.93
N ASN A 106 -11.97 -18.67 4.16
CA ASN A 106 -11.45 -19.54 3.12
C ASN A 106 -12.12 -20.93 3.19
N TYR A 107 -12.62 -21.40 2.06
CA TYR A 107 -13.10 -22.76 1.82
C TYR A 107 -12.08 -23.52 0.96
N ASP A 108 -12.39 -24.77 0.59
CA ASP A 108 -11.51 -25.60 -0.24
C ASP A 108 -11.08 -24.91 -1.54
N HIS A 109 -11.99 -24.15 -2.16
CA HIS A 109 -11.68 -23.35 -3.35
C HIS A 109 -12.12 -21.89 -3.24
N TRP A 110 -13.33 -21.63 -2.74
CA TRP A 110 -13.84 -20.27 -2.63
C TRP A 110 -13.24 -19.51 -1.45
N HIS A 111 -13.06 -18.21 -1.59
CA HIS A 111 -12.74 -17.33 -0.47
C HIS A 111 -13.47 -16.00 -0.58
N VAL A 112 -13.83 -15.44 0.58
CA VAL A 112 -14.42 -14.11 0.71
C VAL A 112 -13.58 -13.33 1.71
N SER A 113 -13.18 -12.11 1.35
CA SER A 113 -12.39 -11.25 2.22
C SER A 113 -12.93 -9.83 2.28
N THR A 114 -12.99 -9.26 3.48
CA THR A 114 -13.24 -7.84 3.71
C THR A 114 -11.93 -7.16 4.07
N VAL A 115 -11.67 -6.01 3.44
CA VAL A 115 -10.43 -5.24 3.66
C VAL A 115 -10.80 -3.85 4.12
N ALA A 116 -10.29 -3.43 5.27
CA ALA A 116 -10.21 -2.04 5.68
C ALA A 116 -8.78 -1.56 5.47
N ARG A 117 -8.59 -0.53 4.64
CA ARG A 117 -7.29 0.05 4.36
C ARG A 117 -7.23 1.49 4.80
N TYR A 118 -6.31 1.80 5.71
CA TYR A 118 -5.99 3.15 6.11
C TYR A 118 -4.84 3.69 5.26
N PHE A 119 -4.95 4.95 4.85
CA PHE A 119 -3.91 5.70 4.19
C PHE A 119 -3.55 6.93 5.02
N HIS A 120 -2.27 7.29 4.99
CA HIS A 120 -1.78 8.61 5.39
C HIS A 120 -0.90 9.12 4.27
N ASN A 121 -1.24 10.27 3.71
CA ASN A 121 -0.64 10.80 2.48
C ASN A 121 -0.65 9.76 1.34
N GLY A 122 -1.79 9.12 1.12
CA GLY A 122 -1.95 8.04 0.14
C GLY A 122 -1.44 8.44 -1.25
N GLY A 123 -0.52 7.65 -1.80
CA GLY A 123 0.12 7.94 -3.09
C GLY A 123 1.09 9.12 -3.05
N GLN A 124 1.60 9.47 -1.86
CA GLN A 124 2.45 10.64 -1.62
C GLN A 124 1.81 11.98 -2.01
N TRP A 125 0.49 12.07 -1.92
CA TRP A 125 -0.22 13.33 -2.00
C TRP A 125 -0.31 13.96 -0.61
N ALA A 126 -0.17 15.28 -0.54
CA ALA A 126 -0.31 16.02 0.70
C ALA A 126 -1.78 16.22 1.01
N ASP A 127 -2.21 15.65 2.14
CA ASP A 127 -3.59 15.75 2.59
C ASP A 127 -4.01 17.20 2.85
N GLY A 128 -5.26 17.52 2.50
CA GLY A 128 -5.80 18.86 2.71
C GLY A 128 -5.31 19.94 1.74
N GLN A 129 -4.45 19.61 0.78
CA GLN A 129 -4.04 20.57 -0.24
C GLN A 129 -5.16 20.79 -1.27
N GLU A 130 -5.33 22.04 -1.68
CA GLU A 130 -6.23 22.40 -2.78
C GLU A 130 -5.53 22.20 -4.12
N LEU A 131 -6.19 21.53 -5.05
CA LEU A 131 -5.76 21.35 -6.44
C LEU A 131 -6.86 21.78 -7.38
N ASN A 132 -6.50 22.06 -8.63
CA ASN A 132 -7.46 22.33 -9.69
C ASN A 132 -7.00 21.70 -11.00
N PHE A 133 -7.72 20.68 -11.46
CA PHE A 133 -7.43 19.98 -12.72
C PHE A 133 -8.31 20.47 -13.88
N GLY A 134 -8.79 21.72 -13.81
CA GLY A 134 -9.59 22.37 -14.86
C GLY A 134 -11.10 22.36 -14.64
N ASN A 135 -11.59 21.73 -13.55
CA ASN A 135 -13.01 21.66 -13.21
C ASN A 135 -13.36 22.40 -11.89
N GLY A 136 -12.46 23.28 -11.43
CA GLY A 136 -12.59 24.00 -10.17
C GLY A 136 -11.67 23.45 -9.07
N PRO A 137 -11.48 24.23 -8.00
CA PRO A 137 -10.68 23.80 -6.85
C PRO A 137 -11.35 22.64 -6.13
N PHE A 138 -10.52 21.67 -5.70
CA PHE A 138 -10.93 20.59 -4.82
C PHE A 138 -9.84 20.29 -3.80
N GLU A 139 -10.23 19.80 -2.65
CA GLU A 139 -9.29 19.40 -1.60
C GLU A 139 -8.91 17.93 -1.75
N VAL A 140 -7.61 17.65 -1.67
CA VAL A 140 -7.08 16.29 -1.68
C VAL A 140 -7.41 15.58 -0.38
N LYS A 141 -8.06 14.41 -0.50
CA LYS A 141 -8.36 13.48 0.61
C LYS A 141 -7.50 12.23 0.47
N SER A 142 -6.25 12.33 0.89
CA SER A 142 -5.24 11.28 0.78
C SER A 142 -5.03 10.52 2.11
N THR A 143 -5.53 11.07 3.21
CA THR A 143 -5.53 10.43 4.53
C THR A 143 -6.94 9.99 4.91
N GLY A 144 -7.11 8.72 5.28
CA GLY A 144 -8.41 8.18 5.61
C GLY A 144 -8.56 6.69 5.32
N TRP A 145 -9.80 6.21 5.34
CA TRP A 145 -10.13 4.79 5.16
C TRP A 145 -10.74 4.51 3.78
N GLY A 146 -10.34 3.39 3.20
CA GLY A 146 -10.98 2.76 2.04
C GLY A 146 -11.32 1.31 2.35
N TYR A 147 -12.36 0.78 1.69
CA TYR A 147 -12.88 -0.55 1.96
C TYR A 147 -12.98 -1.37 0.68
N TYR A 148 -12.67 -2.66 0.76
CA TYR A 148 -12.76 -3.60 -0.37
C TYR A 148 -13.46 -4.88 0.06
N LEU A 149 -14.22 -5.45 -0.87
CA LEU A 149 -14.76 -6.80 -0.78
C LEU A 149 -14.13 -7.63 -1.90
N VAL A 150 -13.57 -8.78 -1.57
CA VAL A 150 -12.92 -9.69 -2.52
C VAL A 150 -13.61 -11.04 -2.45
N VAL A 151 -14.01 -11.56 -3.60
CA VAL A 151 -14.50 -12.93 -3.77
C VAL A 151 -13.66 -13.59 -4.85
N GLY A 152 -13.13 -14.78 -4.56
CA GLY A 152 -12.23 -15.46 -5.48
C GLY A 152 -12.26 -16.98 -5.34
N TYR A 153 -11.57 -17.63 -6.28
CA TYR A 153 -11.46 -19.09 -6.38
C TYR A 153 -9.98 -19.48 -6.44
N ASN A 154 -9.55 -20.39 -5.59
CA ASN A 154 -8.22 -20.98 -5.56
C ASN A 154 -8.22 -22.22 -6.47
N PHE A 155 -7.42 -22.18 -7.54
CA PHE A 155 -7.28 -23.23 -8.55
C PHE A 155 -6.43 -24.41 -8.06
#